data_AF-A0A522RL45-F1
#
_entry.id   AF-A0A522RL45-F1
#
_cell.length_a   1.000
_cell.length_b   1.000
_cell.length_c   1.000
_cell.angle_alpha   90.00
_cell.angle_beta   90.00
_cell.angle_gamma   90.00
#
_symmetry.space_group_name_H-M   'P 1'
#
loop_
_entity.id
_entity.type
_entity.pdbx_description
1 polymer ?
#
loop_
_entity_poly.entity_id
_entity_poly.type
_entity_poly.pdbx_seq_one_letter_code
_entity_poly.pdbx_strand_id
1 'polypeptide(L)'
;VETFPYGAGGIGYVDTTLYNSYDNNDLRKSLFYTSNGTGQIQFAGTYTGSFYNFCGIATDEIYLIRAECLAREGNYEGAMADINTLLSNRYKTGTFHPLTAGNADEALRIVLSERRKELPFRGQLRWEDLRRLNKDKRFEVTLQRIIDGTTYTLPPNDPRYVYPIPDNEIQYSNIQQNPR
;
A
#
# COMPACT_ATOMS: atom_id res chain seq x y z
N VAL A 1 2.38 -13.39 -3.99
CA VAL A 1 3.36 -13.25 -5.10
C VAL A 1 3.28 -11.82 -5.64
N GLU A 2 3.67 -10.81 -4.86
CA GLU A 2 3.54 -9.43 -5.35
C GLU A 2 4.70 -9.13 -6.30
N THR A 3 4.44 -9.29 -7.60
CA THR A 3 5.31 -8.75 -8.66
C THR A 3 4.97 -7.27 -8.81
N PHE A 4 5.99 -6.42 -8.85
CA PHE A 4 5.85 -5.06 -9.36
C PHE A 4 6.07 -5.15 -10.87
N PRO A 5 5.02 -5.10 -11.71
CA PRO A 5 5.18 -5.27 -13.14
C PRO A 5 5.60 -3.92 -13.72
N TYR A 6 6.82 -3.85 -14.25
CA TYR A 6 7.13 -2.90 -15.30
C TYR A 6 6.67 -3.54 -16.62
N GLY A 7 5.52 -3.10 -17.14
CA GLY A 7 4.92 -3.60 -18.38
C GLY A 7 3.53 -4.21 -18.18
N ALA A 8 2.65 -3.93 -19.16
CA ALA A 8 1.22 -4.25 -19.26
C ALA A 8 0.70 -5.43 -18.42
N GLY A 9 -0.35 -5.18 -17.61
CA GLY A 9 -1.22 -6.20 -17.01
C GLY A 9 -0.51 -7.28 -16.20
N GLY A 10 0.00 -6.93 -15.02
CA GLY A 10 0.73 -7.86 -14.16
C GLY A 10 -0.13 -9.02 -13.64
N ILE A 11 0.17 -10.24 -14.11
CA ILE A 11 -0.24 -11.53 -13.52
C ILE A 11 0.57 -11.78 -12.23
N GLY A 12 0.44 -10.90 -11.23
CA GLY A 12 1.03 -11.06 -9.90
C GLY A 12 -0.02 -11.50 -8.88
N TYR A 13 0.30 -12.43 -7.98
CA TYR A 13 -0.62 -12.78 -6.90
C TYR A 13 -0.45 -11.85 -5.71
N VAL A 14 -1.53 -11.31 -5.19
CA VAL A 14 -1.50 -10.37 -4.06
C VAL A 14 -0.90 -11.03 -2.81
N ASP A 15 -0.30 -10.22 -1.93
CA ASP A 15 0.11 -10.67 -0.61
C ASP A 15 -1.13 -11.18 0.15
N THR A 16 -1.04 -12.43 0.63
CA THR A 16 -2.13 -13.06 1.38
C THR A 16 -2.43 -12.30 2.67
N THR A 17 -1.45 -11.65 3.29
CA THR A 17 -1.65 -10.84 4.49
C THR A 17 -2.47 -9.59 4.19
N LEU A 18 -2.24 -8.94 3.04
CA LEU A 18 -3.04 -7.81 2.60
C LEU A 18 -4.46 -8.25 2.29
N TYR A 19 -4.65 -9.28 1.47
CA TYR A 19 -5.99 -9.77 1.13
C TYR A 19 -6.81 -10.22 2.35
N ASN A 20 -6.16 -10.85 3.33
CA ASN A 20 -6.82 -11.29 4.56
C ASN A 20 -7.09 -10.15 5.56
N SER A 21 -6.51 -8.97 5.36
CA SER A 21 -6.75 -7.80 6.23
C SER A 21 -8.11 -7.12 5.99
N TYR A 22 -8.79 -7.44 4.90
CA TYR A 22 -10.11 -6.90 4.58
C TYR A 22 -11.21 -7.69 5.29
N ASP A 23 -12.14 -6.94 5.90
CA ASP A 23 -13.38 -7.48 6.44
C ASP A 23 -14.26 -8.08 5.34
N ASN A 24 -15.13 -9.04 5.68
CA ASN A 24 -16.02 -9.68 4.70
C ASN A 24 -17.12 -8.76 4.14
N ASN A 25 -17.41 -7.66 4.84
CA ASN A 25 -18.34 -6.62 4.41
C ASN A 25 -17.64 -5.44 3.72
N ASP A 26 -16.30 -5.45 3.68
CA ASP A 26 -15.52 -4.48 2.92
C ASP A 26 -15.57 -4.81 1.43
N LEU A 27 -16.21 -3.95 0.65
CA LEU A 27 -16.40 -4.12 -0.78
C LEU A 27 -15.08 -4.11 -1.55
N ARG A 28 -14.02 -3.49 -1.01
CA ARG A 28 -12.69 -3.50 -1.62
C ARG A 28 -12.18 -4.93 -1.81
N LYS A 29 -12.49 -5.84 -0.88
CA LYS A 29 -12.08 -7.25 -0.98
C LYS A 29 -12.59 -7.94 -2.25
N SER A 30 -13.82 -7.63 -2.66
CA SER A 30 -14.45 -8.18 -3.87
C SER A 30 -14.21 -7.35 -5.12
N LEU A 31 -14.00 -6.03 -4.98
CA LEU A 31 -13.85 -5.12 -6.11
C LEU A 31 -12.39 -4.99 -6.58
N PHE A 32 -11.43 -5.02 -5.64
CA PHE A 32 -10.01 -4.91 -5.98
C PHE A 32 -9.40 -6.24 -6.37
N TYR A 33 -10.04 -7.36 -6.05
CA TYR A 33 -9.43 -8.66 -6.18
C TYR A 33 -10.33 -9.69 -6.84
N THR A 34 -9.70 -10.61 -7.56
CA THR A 34 -10.31 -11.80 -8.14
C THR A 34 -9.53 -13.04 -7.73
N SER A 35 -10.20 -14.19 -7.71
CA SER A 35 -9.57 -15.49 -7.46
C SER A 35 -9.48 -16.26 -8.78
N ASN A 36 -8.33 -16.87 -9.04
CA ASN A 36 -8.14 -17.70 -10.23
C ASN A 36 -8.67 -19.13 -10.07
N GLY A 37 -9.46 -19.41 -9.02
CA GLY A 37 -10.04 -20.73 -8.76
C GLY A 37 -9.11 -21.73 -8.08
N THR A 38 -7.81 -21.46 -7.99
CA THR A 38 -6.82 -22.30 -7.25
C THR A 38 -6.46 -21.71 -5.88
N GLY A 39 -7.21 -20.71 -5.42
CA GLY A 39 -6.99 -20.01 -4.15
C GLY A 39 -5.96 -18.87 -4.23
N GLN A 40 -5.41 -18.59 -5.42
CA GLN A 40 -4.48 -17.48 -5.60
C GLN A 40 -5.26 -16.21 -5.97
N ILE A 41 -4.94 -15.13 -5.27
CA ILE A 41 -5.63 -13.85 -5.40
C ILE A 41 -4.87 -12.96 -6.36
N GLN A 42 -5.58 -12.35 -7.31
CA GLN A 42 -5.03 -11.40 -8.27
C GLN A 42 -5.72 -10.05 -8.09
N PHE A 43 -4.99 -8.97 -8.38
CA PHE A 43 -5.58 -7.64 -8.43
C PHE A 43 -6.41 -7.48 -9.70
N ALA A 44 -7.67 -7.08 -9.55
CA ALA A 44 -8.68 -7.17 -10.58
C ALA A 44 -8.89 -5.88 -11.38
N GLY A 45 -8.52 -4.70 -10.87
CA GLY A 45 -9.02 -3.49 -11.49
C GLY A 45 -8.25 -2.20 -11.25
N THR A 46 -8.34 -1.34 -12.25
CA THR A 46 -7.84 0.05 -12.25
C THR A 46 -9.03 0.96 -12.54
N TYR A 47 -9.02 2.20 -12.04
CA TYR A 47 -10.16 3.12 -12.21
C TYR A 47 -10.49 3.49 -13.65
N THR A 48 -9.54 3.30 -14.55
CA THR A 48 -9.59 3.81 -15.91
C THR A 48 -10.04 2.74 -16.91
N GLY A 49 -10.34 1.52 -16.45
CA GLY A 49 -10.58 0.37 -17.33
C GLY A 49 -9.34 -0.03 -18.14
N SER A 50 -8.16 0.48 -17.75
CA SER A 50 -6.88 0.20 -18.40
C SER A 50 -6.21 -1.03 -17.79
N PHE A 51 -5.41 -1.71 -18.61
CA PHE A 51 -4.51 -2.78 -18.15
C PHE A 51 -3.31 -2.25 -17.34
N TYR A 52 -3.06 -0.94 -17.37
CA TYR A 52 -1.99 -0.31 -16.59
C TYR A 52 -2.50 0.17 -15.25
N ASN A 53 -1.69 -0.05 -14.21
CA ASN A 53 -1.95 0.47 -12.86
C ASN A 53 -2.22 1.97 -12.90
N PHE A 54 -3.22 2.40 -12.15
CA PHE A 54 -3.56 3.81 -12.04
C PHE A 54 -2.41 4.58 -11.38
N CYS A 55 -2.04 5.71 -11.98
CA CYS A 55 -1.08 6.65 -11.46
C CYS A 55 -1.65 8.06 -11.62
N GLY A 56 -1.90 8.74 -10.51
CA GLY A 56 -2.54 10.05 -10.48
C GLY A 56 -3.14 10.34 -9.11
N ILE A 57 -3.55 11.59 -8.91
CA ILE A 57 -4.18 12.03 -7.66
C ILE A 57 -5.64 11.59 -7.67
N ALA A 58 -6.08 10.99 -6.56
CA ALA A 58 -7.47 10.62 -6.34
C ALA A 58 -7.93 11.10 -4.95
N THR A 59 -9.23 11.39 -4.83
CA THR A 59 -9.80 11.99 -3.62
C THR A 59 -9.62 11.11 -2.38
N ASP A 60 -9.66 9.80 -2.53
CA ASP A 60 -9.43 8.84 -1.44
C ASP A 60 -8.00 8.91 -0.88
N GLU A 61 -7.00 9.07 -1.74
CA GLU A 61 -5.64 9.35 -1.29
C GLU A 61 -5.56 10.68 -0.52
N ILE A 62 -6.28 11.73 -0.96
CA ILE A 62 -6.29 13.02 -0.26
C ILE A 62 -6.91 12.90 1.14
N TYR A 63 -8.00 12.14 1.31
CA TYR A 63 -8.56 11.85 2.63
C TYR A 63 -7.54 11.15 3.54
N LEU A 64 -6.82 10.16 3.01
CA LEU A 64 -5.80 9.41 3.77
C LEU A 64 -4.60 10.29 4.16
N ILE A 65 -4.14 11.15 3.25
CA ILE A 65 -3.06 12.10 3.54
C ILE A 65 -3.49 13.08 4.64
N ARG A 66 -4.70 13.66 4.53
CA ARG A 66 -5.21 14.59 5.54
C ARG A 66 -5.39 13.91 6.90
N ALA A 67 -5.96 12.71 6.92
CA ALA A 67 -6.12 11.93 8.15
C ALA A 67 -4.76 11.59 8.80
N GLU A 68 -3.74 11.25 7.99
CA GLU A 68 -2.40 10.96 8.52
C GLU A 68 -1.77 12.21 9.15
N CYS A 69 -1.88 13.38 8.49
CA CYS A 69 -1.40 14.64 9.03
C CYS A 69 -2.10 14.99 10.36
N LEU A 70 -3.43 14.89 10.42
CA LEU A 70 -4.20 15.16 11.64
C LEU A 70 -3.78 14.24 12.78
N ALA A 71 -3.60 12.94 12.53
CA ALA A 71 -3.12 12.00 13.54
C ALA A 71 -1.72 12.38 14.04
N ARG A 72 -0.81 12.78 13.15
CA ARG A 72 0.55 13.22 13.50
C ARG A 72 0.59 14.53 14.28
N GLU A 73 -0.37 15.42 14.05
CA GLU A 73 -0.57 16.67 14.82
C GLU A 73 -1.24 16.45 16.18
N GLY A 74 -1.68 15.22 16.48
CA GLY A 74 -2.38 14.88 17.71
C GLY A 74 -3.91 15.02 17.64
N ASN A 75 -4.45 15.47 16.51
CA ASN A 75 -5.90 15.55 16.26
C ASN A 75 -6.44 14.19 15.79
N TYR A 76 -6.49 13.22 16.70
CA TYR A 76 -6.96 11.87 16.41
C TYR A 76 -8.46 11.81 16.09
N GLU A 77 -9.28 12.71 16.66
CA GLU A 77 -10.72 12.79 16.35
C GLU A 77 -10.95 13.24 14.91
N GLY A 78 -10.24 14.27 14.46
CA GLY A 78 -10.27 14.73 13.06
C GLY A 78 -9.77 13.66 12.09
N ALA A 79 -8.71 12.93 12.45
CA ALA A 79 -8.22 11.81 11.65
C ALA A 79 -9.29 10.71 11.50
N MET A 80 -9.99 10.35 12.57
CA MET A 80 -11.08 9.37 12.51
C MET A 80 -12.29 9.88 11.73
N ALA A 81 -12.60 11.18 11.78
CA ALA A 81 -13.68 11.76 10.97
C ALA A 81 -13.42 11.60 9.46
N ASP A 82 -12.18 11.85 9.02
CA ASP A 82 -11.77 11.65 7.63
C ASP A 82 -11.80 10.18 7.21
N ILE A 83 -11.25 9.29 8.04
CA ILE A 83 -11.28 7.85 7.80
C ILE A 83 -12.71 7.34 7.71
N ASN A 84 -13.59 7.75 8.62
CA ASN A 84 -14.98 7.28 8.64
C ASN A 84 -15.78 7.80 7.43
N THR A 85 -15.49 9.01 6.94
CA THR A 85 -16.07 9.54 5.70
C THR A 85 -15.63 8.73 4.48
N LEU A 86 -14.38 8.28 4.44
CA LEU A 86 -13.89 7.40 3.38
C LEU A 86 -14.53 6.01 3.49
N LEU A 87 -14.48 5.38 4.66
CA LEU A 87 -14.90 3.99 4.87
C LEU A 87 -16.41 3.78 4.80
N SER A 88 -17.24 4.79 5.08
CA SER A 88 -18.69 4.69 4.89
C SER A 88 -19.07 4.37 3.45
N ASN A 89 -18.18 4.66 2.49
CA ASN A 89 -18.34 4.37 1.07
C ASN A 89 -17.59 3.11 0.60
N ARG A 90 -16.99 2.34 1.52
CA ARG A 90 -16.22 1.11 1.22
C ARG A 90 -16.90 -0.15 1.71
N TYR A 91 -17.83 -0.03 2.65
CA TYR A 91 -18.52 -1.16 3.23
C TYR A 91 -19.92 -1.32 2.62
N LYS A 92 -20.45 -2.55 2.67
CA LYS A 92 -21.84 -2.83 2.30
C LYS A 92 -22.79 -1.93 3.09
N THR A 93 -23.83 -1.43 2.42
CA THR A 93 -24.85 -0.57 3.05
C THR A 93 -25.38 -1.21 4.34
N GLY A 94 -25.39 -0.43 5.43
CA GLY A 94 -25.87 -0.88 6.74
C GLY A 94 -24.92 -1.74 7.56
N THR A 95 -23.70 -2.02 7.06
CA THR A 95 -22.72 -2.87 7.78
C THR A 95 -21.51 -2.10 8.32
N PHE A 96 -21.35 -0.83 7.92
CA PHE A 96 -20.24 0.00 8.38
C PHE A 96 -20.44 0.45 9.82
N HIS A 97 -19.42 0.22 10.65
CA HIS A 97 -19.34 0.78 11.99
C HIS A 97 -18.17 1.79 12.02
N PRO A 98 -18.42 3.06 12.39
CA PRO A 98 -17.36 4.06 12.50
C PRO A 98 -16.24 3.61 13.42
N LEU A 99 -15.01 3.79 12.98
CA LEU A 99 -13.81 3.54 13.76
C LEU A 99 -13.57 4.69 14.73
N THR A 100 -12.98 4.36 15.87
CA THR A 100 -12.54 5.33 16.88
C THR A 100 -11.08 5.04 17.23
N ALA A 101 -10.41 6.05 17.77
CA ALA A 101 -9.07 5.94 18.32
C ALA A 101 -9.02 6.68 19.65
N GLY A 102 -8.34 6.11 20.64
CA GLY A 102 -8.16 6.73 21.95
C GLY A 102 -6.99 7.70 22.01
N ASN A 103 -6.10 7.72 21.02
CA ASN A 103 -4.95 8.62 20.95
C ASN A 103 -4.38 8.73 19.52
N ALA A 104 -3.39 9.61 19.36
CA ALA A 104 -2.70 9.90 18.11
C ALA A 104 -1.97 8.68 17.50
N ASP A 105 -1.34 7.82 18.31
CA ASP A 105 -0.62 6.64 17.81
C ASP A 105 -1.58 5.60 17.25
N GLU A 106 -2.69 5.36 17.96
CA GLU A 106 -3.76 4.46 17.53
C GLU A 106 -4.42 4.97 16.23
N ALA A 107 -4.75 6.26 16.16
CA ALA A 107 -5.28 6.87 14.94
C ALA A 107 -4.31 6.70 13.77
N LEU A 108 -3.02 6.97 13.99
CA LEU A 108 -2.00 6.82 12.96
C LEU A 108 -1.90 5.37 12.45
N ARG A 109 -1.96 4.37 13.34
CA ARG A 109 -1.97 2.95 12.96
C ARG A 109 -3.20 2.59 12.11
N ILE A 110 -4.38 3.07 12.51
CA ILE A 110 -5.62 2.87 11.76
C ILE A 110 -5.49 3.49 10.36
N VAL A 111 -5.08 4.76 10.28
CA VAL A 111 -4.91 5.48 9.01
C VAL A 111 -3.94 4.75 8.08
N LEU A 112 -2.77 4.32 8.57
CA LEU A 112 -1.78 3.62 7.75
C LEU A 112 -2.26 2.23 7.30
N SER A 113 -3.01 1.53 8.15
CA SER A 113 -3.65 0.25 7.79
C SER A 113 -4.69 0.44 6.68
N GLU A 114 -5.56 1.45 6.82
CA GLU A 114 -6.54 1.77 5.78
C GLU A 114 -5.89 2.29 4.51
N ARG A 115 -4.79 3.05 4.59
CA ARG A 115 -4.01 3.47 3.42
C ARG A 115 -3.48 2.26 2.64
N ARG A 116 -2.95 1.26 3.33
CA ARG A 116 -2.48 0.01 2.71
C ARG A 116 -3.61 -0.74 2.01
N LYS A 117 -4.83 -0.73 2.59
CA LYS A 117 -6.01 -1.37 2.02
C LYS A 117 -6.64 -0.58 0.88
N GLU A 118 -6.54 0.74 0.90
CA GLU A 118 -7.18 1.61 -0.09
C GLU A 118 -6.35 1.73 -1.37
N LEU A 119 -5.02 1.77 -1.25
CA LEU A 119 -4.13 2.14 -2.36
C LEU A 119 -3.27 0.98 -2.92
N PRO A 120 -3.75 -0.28 -3.02
CA PRO A 120 -2.95 -1.34 -3.63
C PRO A 120 -2.79 -1.06 -5.14
N PHE A 121 -1.59 -1.32 -5.66
CA PHE A 121 -1.24 -1.15 -7.09
C PHE A 121 -1.55 0.24 -7.68
N ARG A 122 -1.43 1.29 -6.85
CA ARG A 122 -1.50 2.68 -7.32
C ARG A 122 -0.11 3.29 -7.37
N GLY A 123 0.38 3.51 -8.59
CA GLY A 123 1.75 3.97 -8.83
C GLY A 123 2.78 3.18 -8.03
N GLN A 124 3.63 3.90 -7.30
CA GLN A 124 4.66 3.33 -6.42
C GLN A 124 4.36 3.57 -4.93
N LEU A 125 3.12 3.92 -4.57
CA LEU A 125 2.76 4.40 -3.23
C LEU A 125 3.14 3.41 -2.11
N ARG A 126 2.96 2.10 -2.32
CA ARG A 126 3.37 1.10 -1.31
C ARG A 126 4.88 1.12 -1.05
N TRP A 127 5.68 1.30 -2.11
CA TRP A 127 7.14 1.39 -2.00
C TRP A 127 7.58 2.66 -1.29
N GLU A 128 6.93 3.79 -1.60
CA GLU A 128 7.16 5.07 -0.93
C GLU A 128 6.77 5.00 0.56
N ASP A 129 5.62 4.41 0.88
CA ASP A 129 5.17 4.19 2.24
C ASP A 129 6.17 3.34 3.04
N LEU A 130 6.71 2.25 2.45
CA LEU A 130 7.77 1.47 3.10
C LEU A 130 8.99 2.32 3.42
N ARG A 131 9.49 3.10 2.44
CA ARG A 131 10.70 3.91 2.61
C ARG A 131 10.56 5.00 3.67
N ARG A 132 9.41 5.66 3.73
CA ARG A 132 9.17 6.73 4.71
C ARG A 132 8.85 6.16 6.10
N LEU A 133 8.07 5.09 6.19
CA LEU A 133 7.61 4.53 7.46
C LEU A 133 8.68 3.68 8.13
N ASN A 134 9.57 3.04 7.38
CA ASN A 134 10.70 2.28 7.95
C ASN A 134 11.68 3.16 8.75
N LYS A 135 11.62 4.49 8.64
CA LYS A 135 12.40 5.40 9.48
C LYS A 135 11.89 5.49 10.92
N ASP A 136 10.65 5.06 11.15
CA ASP A 136 10.01 5.04 12.46
C ASP A 136 9.90 3.59 12.94
N LYS A 137 10.53 3.31 14.09
CA LYS A 137 10.56 1.97 14.70
C LYS A 137 9.19 1.35 14.91
N ARG A 138 8.14 2.17 15.06
CA ARG A 138 6.75 1.71 15.25
C ARG A 138 6.15 1.04 14.01
N PHE A 139 6.69 1.32 12.83
CA PHE A 139 6.13 0.95 11.53
C PHE A 139 7.14 0.23 10.63
N GLU A 140 8.29 -0.17 11.16
CA GLU A 140 9.28 -0.96 10.43
C GLU A 140 8.68 -2.29 9.96
N VAL A 141 8.87 -2.59 8.68
CA VAL A 141 8.45 -3.87 8.08
C VAL A 141 9.61 -4.48 7.31
N THR A 142 9.99 -5.69 7.69
CA THR A 142 10.84 -6.55 6.87
C THR A 142 9.97 -7.21 5.81
N LEU A 143 10.27 -6.96 4.54
CA LEU A 143 9.61 -7.71 3.46
C LEU A 143 10.29 -9.07 3.32
N GLN A 144 9.48 -10.12 3.27
CA GLN A 144 9.96 -11.48 3.04
C GLN A 144 9.15 -12.11 1.90
N ARG A 145 9.82 -12.87 1.04
CA ARG A 145 9.19 -13.64 -0.01
C ARG A 145 9.87 -14.98 -0.18
N ILE A 146 9.08 -16.02 -0.38
CA ILE A 146 9.58 -17.36 -0.71
C ILE A 146 9.33 -17.59 -2.20
N ILE A 147 10.37 -17.87 -2.96
CA ILE A 147 10.31 -18.22 -4.39
C ILE A 147 11.12 -19.51 -4.55
N ASP A 148 10.46 -20.57 -5.05
CA ASP A 148 11.07 -21.88 -5.28
C ASP A 148 11.87 -22.42 -4.07
N GLY A 149 11.30 -22.27 -2.87
CA GLY A 149 11.92 -22.67 -1.60
C GLY A 149 13.00 -21.72 -1.08
N THR A 150 13.41 -20.71 -1.85
CA THR A 150 14.39 -19.71 -1.45
C THR A 150 13.71 -18.51 -0.80
N THR A 151 14.21 -18.11 0.37
CA THR A 151 13.70 -16.94 1.10
C THR A 151 14.49 -15.68 0.72
N TYR A 152 13.80 -14.70 0.16
CA TYR A 152 14.29 -13.36 -0.12
C TYR A 152 13.80 -12.39 0.94
N THR A 153 14.70 -11.59 1.48
CA THR A 153 14.38 -10.65 2.57
C THR A 153 14.92 -9.26 2.23
N LEU A 154 14.09 -8.25 2.49
CA LEU A 154 14.45 -6.83 2.45
C LEU A 154 14.16 -6.21 3.82
N PRO A 155 15.19 -6.05 4.68
CA PRO A 155 15.07 -5.40 5.98
C PRO A 155 14.70 -3.92 5.85
N PRO A 156 14.11 -3.31 6.88
CA PRO A 156 13.89 -1.87 6.95
C PRO A 156 15.19 -1.08 6.72
N ASN A 157 15.08 0.06 6.03
CA ASN A 157 16.18 1.00 5.76
C ASN A 157 17.37 0.43 4.96
N ASP A 158 17.21 -0.74 4.35
CA ASP A 158 18.23 -1.36 3.49
C ASP A 158 18.51 -0.50 2.24
N PRO A 159 19.77 -0.33 1.80
CA PRO A 159 20.13 0.46 0.60
C PRO A 159 19.40 0.00 -0.67
N ARG A 160 18.96 -1.27 -0.73
CA ARG A 160 18.20 -1.84 -1.87
C ARG A 160 16.80 -1.25 -2.04
N TYR A 161 16.32 -0.41 -1.10
CA TYR A 161 15.13 0.41 -1.32
C TYR A 161 15.32 1.53 -2.36
N VAL A 162 16.58 1.87 -2.70
CA VAL A 162 16.91 2.88 -3.71
C VAL A 162 17.22 2.18 -5.03
N TYR A 163 16.47 2.50 -6.08
CA TYR A 163 16.71 1.96 -7.41
C TYR A 163 18.12 2.30 -7.92
N PRO A 164 18.74 1.41 -8.71
CA PRO A 164 20.06 1.69 -9.26
C PRO A 164 19.96 2.87 -10.22
N ILE A 165 20.98 3.70 -10.23
CA ILE A 165 21.18 4.62 -11.34
C ILE A 165 21.40 3.76 -12.59
N PRO A 166 20.71 4.03 -13.71
CA PRO A 166 20.90 3.26 -14.94
C PRO A 166 22.36 3.26 -15.40
N ASP A 167 22.86 2.11 -15.85
CA ASP A 167 24.28 1.93 -16.19
C ASP A 167 24.74 2.85 -17.32
N ASN A 168 23.84 3.17 -18.27
CA ASN A 168 24.12 4.12 -19.34
C ASN A 168 24.41 5.53 -18.79
N GLU A 169 23.67 5.98 -17.78
CA GLU A 169 23.91 7.28 -17.15
C GLU A 169 25.28 7.33 -16.46
N ILE A 170 25.67 6.23 -15.80
CA ILE A 170 26.99 6.10 -15.17
C ILE A 170 28.10 6.13 -16.25
N GLN A 171 27.92 5.38 -17.34
CA GLN A 171 28.90 5.31 -18.42
C GLN A 171 29.10 6.67 -19.12
N TYR A 172 28.04 7.45 -19.30
CA TYR A 172 28.13 8.73 -20.01
C TYR A 172 28.56 9.91 -19.12
N SER A 173 28.19 9.90 -17.84
CA SER A 173 28.43 11.05 -16.94
C SER A 173 29.47 10.81 -15.85
N ASN A 174 29.93 9.56 -15.67
CA ASN A 174 30.82 9.13 -14.58
C ASN A 174 30.25 9.40 -13.16
N ILE A 175 28.93 9.51 -13.00
CA ILE A 175 28.31 9.59 -11.67
C ILE A 175 28.50 8.28 -10.89
N GLN A 176 28.69 8.40 -9.57
CA GLN A 176 28.87 7.24 -8.70
C GLN A 176 27.53 6.51 -8.49
N GLN A 177 27.56 5.17 -8.54
CA GLN A 177 26.40 4.33 -8.24
C GLN A 177 25.97 4.43 -6.77
N ASN A 178 24.68 4.22 -6.51
CA ASN A 178 24.12 4.11 -5.17
C ASN A 178 24.75 2.94 -4.38
N PRO A 179 24.91 3.08 -3.05
CA PRO A 179 25.33 1.97 -2.20
C PRO A 179 24.33 0.81 -2.27
N ARG A 180 24.82 -0.41 -2.05
CA ARG A 180 24.08 -1.67 -2.15
C ARG A 180 24.26 -2.52 -0.91
#